data_AF-A0A7R8UZ53-F1
#
_entry.id   AF-A0A7R8UZ53-F1
#
_cell.length_a   1.000
_cell.length_b   1.000
_cell.length_c   1.000
_cell.angle_alpha   90.00
_cell.angle_beta   90.00
_cell.angle_gamma   90.00
#
_symmetry.space_group_name_H-M   'P 1'
#
loop_
_entity.id
_entity.type
_entity.pdbx_description
1 polymer ?
#
loop_
_entity_poly.entity_id
_entity_poly.type
_entity_poly.pdbx_seq_one_letter_code
_entity_poly.pdbx_strand_id
1 'polypeptide(L)'
;MPRQKFAIADLTCPVLRKLLRDRELRSAGRKPDLVKRLIDSEGSDEIELSDNEIEDNDDDLRQTVSALVENVASIMAAIKNGQIGVPPVPPVPPVPSAVLPQDDDAIAEAHHQRTPFNITAPTH
;
A
#
# COMPACT_ATOMS: atom_id res chain seq x y z
N MET A 1 1.00 -40.05 -0.72
CA MET A 1 -0.03 -39.40 0.10
C MET A 1 -1.39 -39.88 -0.41
N PRO A 2 -2.32 -40.30 0.46
CA PRO A 2 -3.67 -40.63 0.03
C PRO A 2 -4.38 -39.38 -0.48
N ARG A 3 -4.99 -39.45 -1.66
CA ARG A 3 -5.94 -38.44 -2.16
C ARG A 3 -7.34 -38.87 -1.76
N GLN A 4 -8.13 -37.94 -1.24
CA GLN A 4 -9.52 -38.17 -0.91
C GLN A 4 -10.39 -37.23 -1.75
N LYS A 5 -11.59 -37.70 -2.08
CA LYS A 5 -12.60 -36.89 -2.75
C LYS A 5 -13.34 -36.06 -1.73
N PHE A 6 -13.43 -34.77 -1.98
CA PHE A 6 -14.20 -33.83 -1.18
C PHE A 6 -15.23 -33.14 -2.06
N ALA A 7 -16.43 -32.96 -1.53
CA ALA A 7 -17.41 -32.09 -2.16
C ALA A 7 -16.90 -30.64 -2.10
N ILE A 8 -16.86 -29.96 -3.25
CA ILE A 8 -16.34 -28.59 -3.36
C ILE A 8 -17.16 -27.63 -2.46
N ALA A 9 -18.45 -27.89 -2.29
CA ALA A 9 -19.34 -27.09 -1.45
C ALA A 9 -18.97 -27.13 0.05
N ASP A 10 -18.39 -28.22 0.53
CA ASP A 10 -18.01 -28.41 1.93
C ASP A 10 -16.67 -27.74 2.27
N LEU A 11 -15.87 -27.39 1.27
CA LEU A 11 -14.61 -26.69 1.47
C LEU A 11 -14.80 -25.28 2.05
N THR A 12 -13.81 -24.84 2.83
CA THR A 12 -13.79 -23.49 3.42
C THR A 12 -13.40 -22.45 2.37
N CYS A 13 -13.79 -21.19 2.58
CA CYS A 13 -13.40 -20.09 1.68
C CYS A 13 -11.88 -19.97 1.46
N PRO A 14 -11.01 -20.08 2.49
CA PRO A 14 -9.56 -20.06 2.31
C PRO A 14 -9.07 -21.16 1.36
N VAL A 15 -9.53 -22.39 1.55
CA VAL A 15 -9.19 -23.54 0.70
C VAL A 15 -9.69 -23.31 -0.72
N LEU A 16 -10.95 -22.91 -0.91
CA LEU A 16 -11.49 -22.58 -2.24
C LEU A 16 -10.66 -21.50 -2.95
N ARG A 17 -10.24 -20.45 -2.24
CA ARG A 17 -9.39 -19.39 -2.81
C ARG A 17 -7.98 -19.89 -3.13
N LYS A 18 -7.40 -20.76 -2.31
CA LYS A 18 -6.10 -21.39 -2.56
C LYS A 18 -6.16 -22.23 -3.84
N LEU A 19 -7.14 -23.11 -3.95
CA LEU A 19 -7.34 -23.96 -5.13
C LEU A 19 -7.59 -23.16 -6.41
N LEU A 20 -8.39 -22.09 -6.33
CA LEU A 20 -8.57 -21.19 -7.47
C LEU A 20 -7.27 -20.49 -7.86
N ARG A 21 -6.46 -20.03 -6.90
CA ARG A 21 -5.16 -19.39 -7.19
C ARG A 21 -4.15 -20.35 -7.80
N ASP A 22 -4.09 -21.58 -7.30
CA ASP A 22 -3.21 -22.63 -7.83
C ASP A 22 -3.47 -22.92 -9.31
N ARG A 23 -4.74 -22.75 -9.72
CA ARG A 23 -5.22 -22.91 -11.10
C ARG A 23 -5.23 -21.61 -11.91
N GLU A 24 -4.62 -20.55 -11.37
CA GLU A 24 -4.59 -19.21 -11.97
C GLU A 24 -5.98 -18.61 -12.24
N LEU A 25 -7.00 -19.09 -11.51
CA LEU A 25 -8.37 -18.61 -11.59
C LEU A 25 -8.61 -17.45 -10.63
N ARG A 26 -9.58 -16.62 -10.99
CA ARG A 26 -10.01 -15.50 -10.14
C ARG A 26 -10.54 -16.05 -8.81
N SER A 27 -9.94 -15.61 -7.70
CA SER A 27 -10.29 -16.04 -6.32
C SER A 27 -11.08 -15.01 -5.51
N ALA A 28 -11.51 -13.91 -6.13
CA ALA A 28 -12.37 -12.89 -5.51
C ALA A 28 -13.85 -13.28 -5.59
N GLY A 29 -14.64 -13.02 -4.53
CA GLY A 29 -16.08 -13.26 -4.50
C GLY A 29 -16.58 -13.89 -3.19
N ARG A 30 -17.89 -14.20 -3.14
CA ARG A 30 -18.52 -14.94 -2.03
C ARG A 30 -18.31 -16.45 -2.22
N LYS A 31 -18.45 -17.24 -1.15
CA LYS A 31 -18.35 -18.71 -1.18
C LYS A 31 -19.05 -19.36 -2.40
N PRO A 32 -20.33 -19.09 -2.69
CA PRO A 32 -21.01 -19.72 -3.83
C PRO A 32 -20.35 -19.40 -5.18
N ASP A 33 -19.84 -18.18 -5.38
CA ASP A 33 -19.13 -17.83 -6.62
C ASP A 33 -17.78 -18.54 -6.75
N LEU A 34 -17.12 -18.83 -5.64
CA LEU A 34 -15.87 -19.59 -5.62
C LEU A 34 -16.13 -21.06 -5.92
N VAL A 35 -17.13 -21.65 -5.25
CA VAL A 35 -17.59 -23.02 -5.49
C VAL A 35 -17.97 -23.21 -6.96
N LYS A 36 -18.84 -22.34 -7.51
CA LYS A 36 -19.28 -22.44 -8.90
C LYS A 36 -18.10 -22.40 -9.88
N ARG A 37 -17.12 -21.51 -9.68
CA ARG A 37 -15.93 -21.43 -10.54
C ARG A 37 -15.07 -22.68 -10.48
N LEU A 38 -14.91 -23.24 -9.28
CA LEU A 38 -14.10 -24.45 -9.14
C LEU A 38 -14.82 -25.64 -9.79
N ILE A 39 -16.13 -25.75 -9.64
CA ILE A 39 -16.96 -26.76 -10.34
C ILE A 39 -16.86 -26.60 -11.86
N ASP A 40 -16.98 -25.37 -12.37
CA ASP A 40 -16.88 -25.07 -13.80
C ASP A 40 -15.50 -25.45 -14.37
N SER A 41 -14.44 -25.26 -13.55
CA SER A 41 -13.07 -25.66 -13.91
C SER A 41 -12.82 -27.16 -13.83
N GLU A 42 -13.37 -27.87 -12.84
CA GLU A 42 -13.20 -29.33 -12.71
C GLU A 42 -14.13 -30.12 -13.62
N GLY A 43 -15.27 -29.55 -13.99
CA GLY A 43 -16.38 -30.29 -14.58
C GLY A 43 -17.07 -31.26 -13.61
N SER A 44 -16.83 -31.10 -12.30
CA SER A 44 -17.32 -31.99 -11.24
C SER A 44 -17.60 -31.20 -9.96
N ASP A 45 -18.59 -31.63 -9.17
CA ASP A 45 -18.86 -31.13 -7.82
C ASP A 45 -17.94 -31.73 -6.75
N GLU A 46 -17.14 -32.73 -7.12
CA GLU A 46 -16.11 -33.35 -6.30
C GLU A 46 -14.71 -32.98 -6.80
N ILE A 47 -13.78 -32.79 -5.86
CA ILE A 47 -12.35 -32.57 -6.12
C ILE A 47 -11.49 -33.54 -5.30
N GLU A 48 -10.42 -34.04 -5.91
CA GLU A 48 -9.42 -34.88 -5.23
C GLU A 48 -8.34 -34.03 -4.60
N LEU A 49 -8.32 -33.98 -3.27
CA LEU A 49 -7.33 -33.22 -2.49
C LEU A 49 -6.52 -34.14 -1.60
N SER A 50 -5.29 -33.73 -1.34
CA SER A 50 -4.46 -34.34 -0.28
C SER A 50 -4.66 -33.56 1.03
N ASP A 51 -4.50 -34.18 2.19
CA ASP A 51 -4.63 -33.53 3.51
C ASP A 51 -3.88 -32.17 3.60
N ASN A 52 -2.69 -32.09 3.00
CA ASN A 52 -1.85 -30.89 2.97
C ASN A 52 -2.46 -29.69 2.19
N GLU A 53 -3.42 -29.93 1.30
CA GLU A 53 -4.09 -28.88 0.54
C GLU A 53 -5.23 -28.24 1.32
N ILE A 54 -5.86 -29.04 2.18
CA ILE A 54 -7.00 -28.70 3.04
C ILE A 54 -6.51 -28.02 4.33
N GLU A 55 -5.24 -28.23 4.70
CA GLU A 55 -4.64 -27.60 5.86
C GLU A 55 -4.62 -26.07 5.69
N ASP A 56 -5.35 -25.43 6.59
CA ASP A 56 -5.58 -24.00 6.64
C ASP A 56 -4.26 -23.31 6.96
N ASN A 57 -3.83 -22.39 6.10
CA ASN A 57 -2.53 -21.73 6.19
C ASN A 57 -2.58 -20.61 7.25
N ASP A 58 -3.13 -20.93 8.43
CA ASP A 58 -3.26 -20.07 9.59
C ASP A 58 -1.87 -19.78 10.20
N ASP A 59 -0.89 -20.66 9.97
CA ASP A 59 0.50 -20.47 10.43
C ASP A 59 1.20 -19.27 9.79
N ASP A 60 1.00 -19.03 8.49
CA ASP A 60 1.62 -17.89 7.79
C ASP A 60 1.01 -16.55 8.27
N LEU A 61 -0.30 -16.54 8.54
CA LEU A 61 -0.99 -15.39 9.12
C LEU A 61 -0.55 -15.16 10.59
N ARG A 62 -0.45 -16.23 11.39
CA ARG A 62 0.00 -16.16 12.78
C ARG A 62 1.46 -15.71 12.89
N GLN A 63 2.32 -16.13 11.96
CA GLN A 63 3.70 -15.65 11.87
C GLN A 63 3.76 -14.18 11.47
N THR A 64 2.99 -13.77 10.46
CA THR A 64 2.92 -12.36 10.03
C THR A 64 2.41 -11.45 11.17
N VAL A 65 1.37 -11.89 11.89
CA VAL A 65 0.84 -11.17 13.04
C VAL A 65 1.86 -11.13 14.18
N SER A 66 2.55 -12.24 14.46
CA SER A 66 3.61 -12.27 15.49
C SER A 66 4.76 -11.31 15.17
N ALA A 67 5.23 -11.29 13.92
CA ALA A 67 6.28 -10.38 13.47
C ALA A 67 5.86 -8.90 13.56
N LEU A 68 4.59 -8.60 13.25
CA LEU A 68 4.05 -7.25 13.42
C LEU A 68 4.04 -6.83 14.89
N VAL A 69 3.60 -7.71 15.79
CA VAL A 69 3.57 -7.45 17.24
C VAL A 69 4.98 -7.21 17.79
N GLU A 70 5.97 -8.01 17.39
CA GLU A 70 7.36 -7.84 17.81
C GLU A 70 7.95 -6.50 17.32
N ASN A 71 7.69 -6.12 16.08
CA ASN A 71 8.13 -4.83 15.53
C ASN A 71 7.51 -3.64 16.29
N VAL A 72 6.22 -3.71 16.61
CA VAL A 72 5.54 -2.66 17.39
C VAL A 72 6.12 -2.57 18.81
N ALA A 73 6.37 -3.71 19.45
CA ALA A 73 6.99 -3.75 20.77
C ALA A 73 8.41 -3.16 20.76
N SER A 74 9.19 -3.47 19.72
CA SER A 74 10.56 -2.96 19.55
C SER A 74 10.58 -1.44 19.33
N ILE A 75 9.68 -0.90 18.51
CA ILE A 75 9.51 0.55 18.30
C ILE A 75 9.09 1.24 19.60
N MET A 76 8.13 0.68 20.35
CA MET A 76 7.73 1.24 21.65
C MET A 76 8.86 1.22 22.67
N ALA A 77 9.68 0.16 22.69
CA ALA A 77 10.86 0.10 23.54
C ALA A 77 11.93 1.14 23.15
N ALA A 78 12.14 1.38 21.86
CA ALA A 78 13.08 2.39 21.36
C ALA A 78 12.62 3.83 21.67
N ILE A 79 11.32 4.10 21.55
CA ILE A 79 10.72 5.38 21.95
C ILE A 79 10.87 5.59 23.46
N LYS A 80 10.58 4.56 24.27
CA LYS A 80 10.70 4.62 25.73
C LYS A 80 12.14 4.83 26.20
N ASN A 81 13.13 4.34 25.46
CA ASN A 81 14.56 4.56 25.74
C ASN A 81 15.11 5.87 25.13
N GLY A 82 14.27 6.71 24.52
CA GLY A 82 14.68 8.01 23.96
C GLY A 82 15.65 7.92 22.78
N GLN A 83 15.72 6.77 22.11
CA GLN A 83 16.75 6.47 21.12
C GLN A 83 16.40 6.94 19.70
N ILE A 84 15.17 7.42 19.49
CA ILE A 84 14.74 8.07 18.25
C ILE A 84 14.86 9.58 18.45
N GLY A 85 16.10 10.08 18.43
CA GLY A 85 16.38 11.52 18.44
C GLY A 85 16.19 12.11 17.05
N VAL A 86 15.40 13.18 16.94
CA VAL A 86 15.46 14.08 15.78
C VAL A 86 16.91 14.56 15.60
N PRO A 87 17.48 14.57 14.38
CA PRO A 87 18.83 15.09 14.18
C PRO A 87 18.86 16.57 14.61
N PRO A 88 19.93 17.01 15.30
CA PRO A 88 20.02 18.40 15.75
C PRO A 88 20.01 19.35 14.55
N VAL A 89 19.12 20.34 14.59
CA VAL A 89 19.09 21.43 13.60
C VAL A 89 20.38 22.23 13.75
N PRO A 90 21.21 22.39 12.70
CA PRO A 90 22.39 23.23 12.77
C PRO A 90 21.97 24.69 13.06
N PRO A 91 22.73 25.44 13.87
CA PRO A 91 22.39 26.82 14.19
C PRO A 91 22.36 27.66 12.90
N VAL A 92 21.25 28.35 12.69
CA VAL A 92 21.08 29.29 11.56
C VAL A 92 21.99 30.50 11.84
N PRO A 93 22.83 30.95 10.89
CA PRO A 93 23.60 32.17 11.06
C PRO A 93 22.67 33.38 11.23
N PRO A 94 23.06 34.41 12.00
CA PRO A 94 22.24 35.61 12.16
C PRO A 94 22.08 36.31 10.81
N VAL A 95 20.82 36.56 10.43
CA VAL A 95 20.51 37.39 9.26
C VAL A 95 20.87 38.85 9.56
N PRO A 96 21.49 39.60 8.63
CA PRO A 96 21.74 41.02 8.82
C PRO A 96 20.41 41.79 8.86
N SER A 97 20.24 42.63 9.88
CA SER A 97 19.07 43.51 10.01
C SER A 97 18.94 44.41 8.79
N ALA A 98 17.91 44.19 7.98
CA ALA A 98 17.52 45.14 6.96
C ALA A 98 16.99 46.41 7.65
N VAL A 99 17.73 47.52 7.53
CA VAL A 99 17.19 48.86 7.76
C VAL A 99 16.09 49.07 6.73
N LEU A 100 14.84 49.23 7.19
CA LEU A 100 13.73 49.66 6.36
C LEU A 100 14.03 51.07 5.82
N PRO A 101 13.94 51.33 4.51
CA PRO A 101 13.98 52.69 4.00
C PRO A 101 12.73 53.43 4.47
N GLN A 102 12.93 54.57 5.15
CA GLN A 102 11.87 55.53 5.44
C GLN A 102 11.22 55.97 4.13
N ASP A 103 9.90 55.83 4.06
CA ASP A 103 9.03 56.53 3.12
C ASP A 103 9.26 58.05 3.27
N ASP A 104 9.86 58.67 2.26
CA ASP A 104 9.82 60.12 2.10
C ASP A 104 9.50 60.46 0.64
N ASP A 105 8.49 61.29 0.53
CA ASP A 105 7.72 61.75 -0.62
C ASP A 105 8.60 62.47 -1.67
N ALA A 106 8.69 61.97 -2.91
CA ALA A 106 9.09 62.82 -4.04
C ALA A 106 8.67 62.24 -5.42
N ILE A 107 8.06 63.14 -6.18
CA ILE A 107 7.34 63.01 -7.44
C ILE A 107 8.30 62.86 -8.64
N ALA A 108 7.75 62.36 -9.76
CA ALA A 108 8.11 62.61 -11.18
C ALA A 108 8.71 61.39 -11.92
N GLU A 109 7.96 60.84 -12.87
CA GLU A 109 8.09 61.15 -14.31
C GLU A 109 9.07 60.16 -14.97
N ALA A 110 8.56 59.01 -15.38
CA ALA A 110 8.23 58.71 -16.77
C ALA A 110 9.44 58.19 -17.58
N HIS A 111 9.11 57.57 -18.71
CA HIS A 111 9.99 57.13 -19.80
C HIS A 111 10.41 55.65 -19.83
N HIS A 112 9.68 54.92 -20.69
CA HIS A 112 10.21 54.06 -21.78
C HIS A 112 10.98 52.79 -21.35
N GLN A 113 10.68 51.56 -21.80
CA GLN A 113 10.25 51.14 -23.13
C GLN A 113 10.09 49.59 -23.13
N ARG A 114 9.24 49.09 -24.04
CA ARG A 114 9.23 47.72 -24.63
C ARG A 114 8.71 46.53 -23.81
N THR A 115 7.40 46.34 -23.95
CA THR A 115 6.69 45.10 -24.33
C THR A 115 7.36 44.28 -25.46
N PRO A 116 6.89 43.06 -25.84
CA PRO A 116 6.23 41.99 -25.07
C PRO A 116 6.45 40.53 -25.61
N PHE A 117 5.71 39.57 -25.03
CA PHE A 117 5.12 38.33 -25.59
C PHE A 117 5.99 37.32 -26.37
N ASN A 118 5.98 36.05 -25.91
CA ASN A 118 5.63 34.95 -26.81
C ASN A 118 5.02 33.76 -26.04
N ILE A 119 3.69 33.72 -25.96
CA ILE A 119 2.92 32.50 -25.66
C ILE A 119 1.91 32.40 -26.79
N THR A 120 1.96 31.35 -27.62
CA THR A 120 0.83 30.80 -28.40
C THR A 120 1.31 29.54 -29.13
N ALA A 121 0.70 28.40 -28.79
CA ALA A 121 0.35 27.33 -29.74
C ALA A 121 -1.12 27.58 -30.16
N PRO A 122 -1.61 27.18 -31.35
CA PRO A 122 -2.11 25.81 -31.54
C PRO A 122 -2.13 25.24 -33.00
N THR A 123 -2.26 23.90 -33.06
CA THR A 123 -3.02 23.02 -33.99
C THR A 123 -3.09 23.30 -35.51
N HIS A 124 -2.59 22.36 -36.32
CA HIS A 124 -3.35 21.57 -37.31
C HIS A 124 -2.57 20.31 -37.70
#